data_AF-A0A9P6BYP8-F1
#
_entry.id   AF-A0A9P6BYP8-F1
#
_cell.length_a   1.000
_cell.length_b   1.000
_cell.length_c   1.000
_cell.angle_alpha   90.00
_cell.angle_beta   90.00
_cell.angle_gamma   90.00
#
_symmetry.space_group_name_H-M   'P 1'
#
loop_
_entity.id
_entity.type
_entity.pdbx_description
1 polymer ?
#
loop_
_entity_poly.entity_id
_entity_poly.type
_entity_poly.pdbx_seq_one_letter_code
_entity_poly.pdbx_strand_id
1 'polypeptide(L)'
;TKDADYYFDDGNCVLRIDNCLFNLHRTILRRSSTFFRNMLSSSQPREGGANGDSDDHPIVCQDSLEAFRAWCWALYAGIEDLGDDNSTDTGPDEEKCAHIGLLAHKYGCAAIGGWAQEALVQRLSRDDHSDDSSTSISPARLEYILKVSTNCNWTSPVGKLVENHLINTIASPTAPSPVHLRMVLEIAEGLGNDQLAARAYYHHLRSQKWSLALKERRDRFVGQAGGFSLAMAARSEFWGDRGLRILTDAQELCLYRGYISLSALRGRMRNMPEVGNRSN
;
A
#
# COMPACT_ATOMS: atom_id res chain seq x y z
N THR A 1 11.53 -29.84 -4.96
CA THR A 1 10.14 -30.31 -5.15
C THR A 1 9.60 -29.77 -6.46
N LYS A 2 8.75 -30.50 -7.19
CA LYS A 2 8.13 -29.99 -8.42
C LYS A 2 6.79 -29.33 -8.07
N ASP A 3 6.48 -28.22 -8.72
CA ASP A 3 5.20 -27.56 -8.54
C ASP A 3 4.07 -28.41 -9.15
N ALA A 4 2.92 -28.49 -8.47
CA ALA A 4 1.83 -29.36 -8.92
C ALA A 4 1.09 -28.80 -10.14
N ASP A 5 0.99 -27.47 -10.24
CA ASP A 5 0.15 -26.80 -11.24
C ASP A 5 0.97 -26.28 -12.43
N TYR A 6 2.26 -25.98 -12.20
CA TYR A 6 3.12 -25.30 -13.16
C TYR A 6 4.43 -26.05 -13.46
N TYR A 7 4.41 -27.36 -13.31
CA TYR A 7 5.44 -28.25 -13.85
C TYR A 7 4.85 -29.07 -14.99
N PHE A 8 5.00 -28.56 -16.21
CA PHE A 8 4.47 -29.21 -17.41
C PHE A 8 5.45 -30.25 -17.95
N ASP A 9 4.97 -31.43 -18.33
CA ASP A 9 5.81 -32.47 -18.92
C ASP A 9 6.35 -32.07 -20.31
N ASP A 10 5.59 -31.26 -21.04
CA ASP A 10 5.97 -30.67 -22.34
C ASP A 10 6.66 -29.30 -22.21
N GLY A 11 6.87 -28.83 -20.97
CA GLY A 11 7.64 -27.62 -20.70
C GLY A 11 9.09 -27.75 -21.14
N ASN A 12 9.68 -26.64 -21.58
CA ASN A 12 11.05 -26.57 -22.11
C ASN A 12 11.89 -25.47 -21.47
N CYS A 13 11.48 -25.03 -20.27
CA CYS A 13 12.18 -24.05 -19.46
C CYS A 13 11.97 -24.38 -17.98
N VAL A 14 12.99 -24.94 -17.35
CA VAL A 14 12.98 -25.25 -15.92
C VAL A 14 13.48 -24.04 -15.13
N LEU A 15 12.64 -23.55 -14.23
CA LEU A 15 12.91 -22.46 -13.31
C LEU A 15 12.86 -22.99 -11.88
N ARG A 16 13.78 -22.53 -11.03
CA ARG A 16 13.80 -22.86 -9.60
C ARG A 16 13.54 -21.62 -8.77
N ILE A 17 12.43 -21.64 -8.04
CA ILE A 17 12.00 -20.58 -7.13
C ILE A 17 12.04 -21.16 -5.73
N ASP A 18 12.92 -20.64 -4.89
CA ASP A 18 13.28 -21.25 -3.61
C ASP A 18 13.65 -22.75 -3.79
N ASN A 19 12.88 -23.67 -3.20
CA ASN A 19 13.09 -25.12 -3.30
C ASN A 19 12.11 -25.83 -4.26
N CYS A 20 11.37 -25.05 -5.05
CA CYS A 20 10.36 -25.54 -5.97
C CYS A 20 10.80 -25.36 -7.44
N LEU A 21 10.61 -26.40 -8.24
CA LEU A 21 10.87 -26.41 -9.68
C LEU A 21 9.56 -26.17 -10.43
N PHE A 22 9.65 -25.34 -11.46
CA PHE A 22 8.61 -25.01 -12.41
C PHE A 22 9.13 -25.39 -13.79
N ASN A 23 8.33 -26.07 -14.60
CA ASN A 23 8.68 -26.35 -15.99
C ASN A 23 7.65 -25.69 -16.89
N LEU A 24 8.06 -24.62 -17.57
CA LEU A 24 7.18 -23.73 -18.34
C LEU A 24 7.53 -23.74 -19.83
N HIS A 25 6.59 -23.26 -20.64
CA HIS A 25 6.78 -23.08 -22.08
C HIS A 25 7.59 -21.81 -22.38
N ARG A 26 8.78 -21.96 -22.96
CA ARG A 26 9.63 -20.87 -23.47
C ARG A 26 8.89 -19.95 -24.41
N THR A 27 8.00 -20.48 -25.25
CA THR A 27 7.19 -19.68 -26.19
C THR A 27 6.31 -18.67 -25.46
N ILE A 28 5.65 -19.09 -24.38
CA ILE A 28 4.82 -18.22 -23.54
C ILE A 28 5.69 -17.19 -22.81
N LEU A 29 6.81 -17.63 -22.21
CA LEU A 29 7.73 -16.72 -21.51
C LEU A 29 8.31 -15.65 -22.45
N ARG A 30 8.79 -16.03 -23.64
CA ARG A 30 9.36 -15.09 -24.63
C ARG A 30 8.32 -14.13 -25.20
N ARG A 31 7.07 -14.58 -25.34
CA ARG A 31 5.98 -13.75 -25.85
C ARG A 31 5.56 -12.69 -24.82
N SER A 32 5.42 -13.09 -23.56
CA SER A 32 4.83 -12.24 -22.52
C SER A 32 5.85 -11.41 -21.75
N SER A 33 7.12 -11.84 -21.67
CA SER A 33 8.17 -11.17 -20.89
C SER A 33 9.33 -10.73 -21.78
N THR A 34 9.64 -9.43 -21.72
CA THR A 34 10.83 -8.87 -22.38
C THR A 34 12.13 -9.37 -21.74
N PHE A 35 12.14 -9.58 -20.41
CA PHE A 35 13.27 -10.14 -19.68
C PHE A 35 13.59 -11.56 -20.16
N PHE A 36 12.62 -12.48 -20.14
CA PHE A 36 12.83 -13.86 -20.58
C PHE A 36 13.10 -13.93 -22.08
N ARG A 37 12.48 -13.06 -22.89
CA ARG A 37 12.81 -12.95 -24.32
C ARG A 37 14.29 -12.68 -24.55
N ASN A 38 14.87 -11.72 -23.82
CA ASN A 38 16.27 -11.36 -23.96
C ASN A 38 17.19 -12.44 -23.40
N MET A 39 16.90 -12.94 -22.20
CA MET A 39 17.68 -13.97 -21.51
C MET A 39 17.75 -15.28 -22.32
N LEU A 40 16.62 -15.74 -22.86
CA LEU A 40 16.55 -16.98 -23.64
C LEU A 40 17.05 -16.82 -25.08
N SER A 41 17.25 -15.59 -25.56
CA SER A 41 17.87 -15.32 -26.86
C SER A 41 19.39 -15.18 -26.75
N SER A 42 19.91 -14.81 -25.57
CA SER A 42 21.35 -14.68 -25.29
C SER A 42 22.00 -15.93 -24.70
N SER A 43 21.20 -16.92 -24.29
CA SER A 43 21.69 -18.23 -23.86
C SER A 43 22.29 -19.00 -25.03
N GLN A 44 23.55 -18.71 -25.37
CA GLN A 44 24.37 -19.60 -26.19
C GLN A 44 24.63 -20.88 -25.39
N PRO A 45 24.66 -22.05 -26.04
CA PRO A 45 25.03 -23.30 -25.37
C PRO A 45 26.47 -23.17 -24.90
N ARG A 46 26.66 -22.93 -23.59
CA ARG A 46 27.96 -23.11 -22.96
C ARG A 46 28.19 -24.62 -22.82
N GLU A 47 29.45 -25.03 -22.89
CA GLU A 47 29.86 -26.42 -22.67
C GLU A 47 29.33 -26.88 -21.29
N GLY A 48 28.26 -27.68 -21.29
CA GLY A 48 27.49 -28.03 -20.08
C GLY A 48 25.97 -27.98 -20.22
N GLY A 49 25.43 -27.49 -21.35
CA GLY A 49 23.98 -27.36 -21.58
C GLY A 49 23.49 -25.93 -21.36
N ALA A 50 22.34 -25.56 -21.93
CA ALA A 50 21.80 -24.22 -21.71
C ALA A 50 21.09 -24.15 -20.35
N ASN A 51 21.29 -23.06 -19.61
CA ASN A 51 20.62 -22.83 -18.33
C ASN A 51 19.09 -22.90 -18.53
N GLY A 52 18.43 -23.75 -17.75
CA GLY A 52 16.99 -23.96 -17.78
C GLY A 52 16.51 -25.08 -18.70
N ASP A 53 17.40 -25.90 -19.26
CA ASP A 53 17.02 -27.02 -20.14
C ASP A 53 16.74 -28.32 -19.37
N SER A 54 17.12 -28.42 -18.09
CA SER A 54 16.91 -29.62 -17.26
C SER A 54 16.68 -29.29 -15.78
N ASP A 55 16.15 -30.27 -15.04
CA ASP A 55 15.99 -30.21 -13.58
C ASP A 55 17.33 -30.04 -12.84
N ASP A 56 18.43 -30.52 -13.43
CA ASP A 56 19.78 -30.44 -12.85
C ASP A 56 20.43 -29.06 -13.03
N HIS A 57 19.99 -28.31 -14.05
CA HIS A 57 20.49 -26.98 -14.38
C HIS A 57 19.37 -25.95 -14.56
N PRO A 58 18.50 -25.72 -13.55
CA PRO A 58 17.38 -24.80 -13.67
C PRO A 58 17.81 -23.34 -13.62
N ILE A 59 17.01 -22.45 -14.18
CA ILE A 59 17.17 -21.00 -14.01
C ILE A 59 16.71 -20.62 -12.60
N VAL A 60 17.64 -20.16 -11.75
CA VAL A 60 17.34 -19.84 -10.36
C VAL A 60 16.78 -18.41 -10.24
N CYS A 61 15.57 -18.29 -9.69
CA CYS A 61 14.89 -17.02 -9.42
C CYS A 61 14.74 -16.78 -7.92
N GLN A 62 15.04 -15.57 -7.47
CA GLN A 62 14.92 -15.14 -6.07
C GLN A 62 13.55 -14.47 -5.81
N ASP A 63 12.47 -15.19 -6.10
CA ASP A 63 11.10 -14.70 -5.94
C ASP A 63 10.34 -15.45 -4.86
N SER A 64 9.24 -14.84 -4.38
CA SER A 64 8.28 -15.55 -3.54
C SER A 64 7.57 -16.62 -4.36
N LEU A 65 7.44 -17.81 -3.78
CA LEU A 65 6.74 -18.94 -4.40
C LEU A 65 5.29 -18.60 -4.73
N GLU A 66 4.58 -17.96 -3.79
CA GLU A 66 3.18 -17.55 -3.97
C GLU A 66 3.04 -16.49 -5.06
N ALA A 67 3.96 -15.52 -5.07
CA ALA A 67 3.95 -14.49 -6.09
C ALA A 67 4.20 -15.09 -7.49
N PHE A 68 5.13 -16.04 -7.58
CA PHE A 68 5.48 -16.70 -8.84
C PHE A 68 4.33 -17.54 -9.38
N ARG A 69 3.61 -18.26 -8.51
CA ARG A 69 2.38 -18.99 -8.88
C ARG A 69 1.29 -18.06 -9.38
N ALA A 70 1.04 -16.94 -8.69
CA ALA A 70 0.06 -15.96 -9.14
C ALA A 70 0.42 -15.38 -10.51
N TRP A 71 1.70 -15.10 -10.75
CA TRP A 71 2.18 -14.66 -12.06
C TRP A 71 2.07 -15.75 -13.15
N CYS A 72 2.36 -17.01 -12.83
CA CYS A 72 2.15 -18.13 -13.75
C CYS A 72 0.66 -18.29 -14.11
N TRP A 73 -0.24 -18.14 -13.14
CA TRP A 73 -1.68 -18.09 -13.39
C TRP A 73 -2.01 -17.02 -14.44
N ALA A 74 -1.52 -15.79 -14.27
CA ALA A 74 -1.76 -14.71 -15.23
C ALA A 74 -1.13 -14.96 -16.62
N LEU A 75 0.02 -15.64 -16.68
CA LEU A 75 0.66 -16.00 -17.95
C LEU A 75 -0.13 -17.00 -18.78
N TYR A 76 -0.77 -17.97 -18.11
CA TYR A 76 -1.44 -19.10 -18.75
C TYR A 76 -2.95 -18.93 -18.87
N ALA A 77 -3.58 -18.13 -17.99
CA ALA A 77 -4.99 -17.77 -18.14
C ALA A 77 -5.23 -16.97 -19.44
N GLY A 78 -4.22 -16.23 -19.94
CA GLY A 78 -4.38 -15.40 -21.13
C GLY A 78 -5.24 -14.17 -20.84
N ILE A 79 -4.94 -13.04 -21.50
CA ILE A 79 -5.59 -11.74 -21.19
C ILE A 79 -7.11 -11.77 -21.48
N GLU A 80 -7.56 -12.64 -22.38
CA GLU A 80 -8.97 -12.79 -22.76
C GLU A 80 -9.80 -13.48 -21.65
N ASP A 81 -9.28 -14.53 -21.00
CA ASP A 81 -9.99 -15.18 -19.87
C ASP A 81 -9.88 -14.37 -18.58
N LEU A 82 -8.97 -13.38 -18.52
CA LEU A 82 -8.86 -12.45 -17.40
C LEU A 82 -9.95 -11.36 -17.40
N GLY A 83 -10.78 -11.29 -18.45
CA GLY A 83 -11.85 -10.29 -18.61
C GLY A 83 -13.28 -10.83 -18.51
N ASP A 84 -13.48 -12.16 -18.52
CA ASP A 84 -14.81 -12.79 -18.58
C ASP A 84 -15.31 -13.25 -17.18
N ASP A 85 -15.26 -12.33 -16.21
CA ASP A 85 -15.74 -12.53 -14.84
C ASP A 85 -17.28 -12.37 -14.74
N ASN A 86 -18.05 -13.16 -15.49
CA ASN A 86 -19.52 -13.13 -15.42
C ASN A 86 -20.18 -14.44 -14.97
N SER A 87 -19.42 -15.42 -14.46
CA SER A 87 -20.02 -16.70 -14.03
C SER A 87 -19.63 -17.25 -12.67
N THR A 88 -18.56 -16.77 -12.02
CA THR A 88 -18.26 -17.13 -10.63
C THR A 88 -17.60 -15.97 -9.90
N ASP A 89 -18.04 -15.73 -8.68
CA ASP A 89 -17.58 -14.74 -7.68
C ASP A 89 -16.11 -14.97 -7.23
N THR A 90 -15.21 -15.35 -8.13
CA THR A 90 -13.88 -15.93 -7.84
C THR A 90 -12.79 -15.39 -8.75
N GLY A 91 -12.81 -14.08 -9.01
CA GLY A 91 -11.63 -13.40 -9.54
C GLY A 91 -10.44 -13.47 -8.55
N PRO A 92 -9.21 -13.16 -8.99
CA PRO A 92 -8.05 -13.20 -8.10
C PRO A 92 -8.18 -12.20 -6.95
N ASP A 93 -7.89 -12.66 -5.72
CA ASP A 93 -7.76 -11.83 -4.50
C ASP A 93 -6.87 -10.59 -4.77
N GLU A 94 -7.11 -9.48 -4.08
CA GLU A 94 -6.30 -8.26 -4.15
C GLU A 94 -4.81 -8.57 -3.92
N GLU A 95 -4.49 -9.47 -3.00
CA GLU A 95 -3.11 -9.93 -2.76
C GLU A 95 -2.51 -10.60 -4.00
N LYS A 96 -3.29 -11.45 -4.69
CA LYS A 96 -2.86 -12.12 -5.93
C LYS A 96 -2.61 -11.11 -7.04
N CYS A 97 -3.47 -10.11 -7.20
CA CYS A 97 -3.24 -9.04 -8.19
C CYS A 97 -1.97 -8.23 -7.88
N ALA A 98 -1.71 -7.92 -6.61
CA ALA A 98 -0.47 -7.25 -6.20
C ALA A 98 0.77 -8.11 -6.50
N HIS A 99 0.73 -9.42 -6.23
CA HIS A 99 1.78 -10.36 -6.60
C HIS A 99 2.04 -10.41 -8.12
N ILE A 100 0.97 -10.50 -8.90
CA ILE A 100 1.05 -10.49 -10.37
C ILE A 100 1.71 -9.21 -10.85
N GLY A 101 1.27 -8.06 -10.32
CA GLY A 101 1.84 -6.75 -10.62
C GLY A 101 3.34 -6.64 -10.36
N LEU A 102 3.76 -7.09 -9.17
CA LEU A 102 5.16 -7.06 -8.75
C LEU A 102 6.06 -7.85 -9.71
N LEU A 103 5.68 -9.09 -10.02
CA LEU A 103 6.49 -9.93 -10.91
C LEU A 103 6.36 -9.52 -12.38
N ALA A 104 5.20 -9.04 -12.81
CA ALA A 104 5.04 -8.47 -14.15
C ALA A 104 5.95 -7.26 -14.35
N HIS A 105 6.09 -6.39 -13.34
CA HIS A 105 7.04 -5.29 -13.38
C HIS A 105 8.49 -5.80 -13.43
N LYS A 106 8.87 -6.72 -12.52
CA LYS A 106 10.22 -7.31 -12.46
C LYS A 106 10.64 -7.98 -13.77
N TYR A 107 9.74 -8.75 -14.38
CA TYR A 107 10.00 -9.51 -15.62
C TYR A 107 9.63 -8.74 -16.89
N GLY A 108 9.26 -7.46 -16.79
CA GLY A 108 8.96 -6.62 -17.95
C GLY A 108 7.79 -7.13 -18.80
N CYS A 109 6.69 -7.54 -18.16
CA CYS A 109 5.43 -7.98 -18.76
C CYS A 109 4.40 -6.83 -18.69
N ALA A 110 4.52 -5.83 -19.56
CA ALA A 110 3.73 -4.60 -19.47
C ALA A 110 2.20 -4.83 -19.54
N ALA A 111 1.74 -5.75 -20.40
CA ALA A 111 0.31 -6.04 -20.56
C ALA A 111 -0.29 -6.67 -19.29
N ILE A 112 0.39 -7.66 -18.72
CA ILE A 112 -0.03 -8.32 -17.47
C ILE A 112 0.02 -7.34 -16.31
N GLY A 113 1.05 -6.47 -16.26
CA GLY A 113 1.17 -5.43 -15.24
C GLY A 113 0.03 -4.40 -15.32
N GLY A 114 -0.31 -3.95 -16.53
CA GLY A 114 -1.43 -3.03 -16.75
C GLY A 114 -2.77 -3.64 -16.34
N TRP A 115 -3.03 -4.89 -16.74
CA TRP A 115 -4.23 -5.60 -16.30
C TRP A 115 -4.29 -5.75 -14.77
N ALA A 116 -3.20 -6.14 -14.12
CA ALA A 116 -3.18 -6.30 -12.66
C ALA A 116 -3.43 -4.98 -11.92
N GLN A 117 -2.93 -3.87 -12.46
CA GLN A 117 -3.20 -2.53 -11.96
C GLN A 117 -4.68 -2.16 -12.09
N GLU A 118 -5.28 -2.40 -13.26
CA GLU A 118 -6.71 -2.12 -13.51
C GLU A 118 -7.61 -2.98 -12.64
N ALA A 119 -7.31 -4.28 -12.50
CA ALA A 119 -8.03 -5.20 -11.64
C ALA A 119 -8.00 -4.76 -10.16
N LEU A 120 -6.84 -4.29 -9.67
CA LEU A 120 -6.73 -3.72 -8.32
C LEU A 120 -7.57 -2.46 -8.15
N VAL A 121 -7.55 -1.55 -9.12
CA VAL A 121 -8.35 -0.32 -9.08
C VAL A 121 -9.84 -0.64 -9.00
N GLN A 122 -10.32 -1.59 -9.81
CA GLN A 122 -11.73 -1.99 -9.84
C GLN A 122 -12.16 -2.61 -8.50
N ARG A 123 -11.35 -3.51 -7.93
CA ARG A 123 -11.66 -4.15 -6.64
C ARG A 123 -11.63 -3.15 -5.48
N LEU A 124 -10.56 -2.36 -5.38
CA LEU A 124 -10.44 -1.32 -4.35
C LEU A 124 -11.55 -0.26 -4.44
N SER A 125 -12.10 0.00 -5.63
CA SER A 125 -13.22 0.94 -5.78
C SER A 125 -14.57 0.32 -5.43
N ARG A 126 -14.72 -1.00 -5.56
CA ARG A 126 -15.98 -1.72 -5.24
C ARG A 126 -16.24 -1.72 -3.74
N ASP A 127 -15.19 -1.89 -2.94
CA ASP A 127 -15.29 -1.94 -1.48
C ASP A 127 -15.68 -0.60 -0.84
N ASP A 128 -15.52 0.53 -1.55
CA ASP A 128 -15.93 1.86 -1.05
C ASP A 128 -17.46 2.07 -1.11
N HIS A 129 -18.19 1.19 -1.82
CA HIS A 129 -19.64 1.31 -2.04
C HIS A 129 -20.49 0.19 -1.42
N SER A 130 -19.88 -0.89 -0.92
CA SER A 130 -20.60 -1.95 -0.22
C SER A 130 -20.75 -1.62 1.26
N ASP A 131 -21.98 -1.34 1.69
CA ASP A 131 -22.39 -1.18 3.11
C ASP A 131 -22.28 -2.49 3.92
N ASP A 132 -21.81 -3.57 3.28
CA ASP A 132 -21.68 -4.89 3.90
C ASP A 132 -20.31 -4.99 4.60
N SER A 133 -20.35 -4.81 5.92
CA SER A 133 -19.20 -4.77 6.84
C SER A 133 -18.28 -6.02 6.87
N SER A 134 -18.50 -7.01 6.01
CA SER A 134 -17.84 -8.31 6.02
C SER A 134 -16.59 -8.44 5.13
N THR A 135 -16.30 -7.47 4.26
CA THR A 135 -15.13 -7.52 3.35
C THR A 135 -14.18 -6.33 3.51
N SER A 136 -14.00 -5.80 4.73
CA SER A 136 -12.98 -4.77 4.94
C SER A 136 -11.58 -5.36 4.72
N ILE A 137 -10.85 -4.86 3.73
CA ILE A 137 -9.46 -5.27 3.45
C ILE A 137 -8.61 -5.08 4.72
N SER A 138 -7.93 -6.15 5.14
CA SER A 138 -7.03 -6.11 6.29
C SER A 138 -5.93 -5.06 6.09
N PRO A 139 -5.55 -4.30 7.13
CA PRO A 139 -4.53 -3.25 7.01
C PRO A 139 -3.15 -3.78 6.59
N ALA A 140 -2.82 -5.02 6.94
CA ALA A 140 -1.59 -5.67 6.49
C ALA A 140 -1.58 -5.86 4.95
N ARG A 141 -2.75 -6.11 4.36
CA ARG A 141 -2.91 -6.21 2.90
C ARG A 141 -2.74 -4.86 2.25
N LEU A 142 -3.36 -3.82 2.80
CA LEU A 142 -3.21 -2.45 2.30
C LEU A 142 -1.74 -1.99 2.37
N GLU A 143 -1.02 -2.30 3.44
CA GLU A 143 0.43 -2.05 3.53
C GLU A 143 1.19 -2.74 2.40
N TYR A 144 0.89 -4.03 2.15
CA TYR A 144 1.54 -4.80 1.10
C TYR A 144 1.25 -4.21 -0.29
N ILE A 145 -0.02 -3.91 -0.60
CA ILE A 145 -0.43 -3.32 -1.88
C ILE A 145 0.23 -1.94 -2.06
N LEU A 146 0.38 -1.15 -1.00
CA LEU A 146 1.06 0.16 -1.06
C LEU A 146 2.56 0.02 -1.34
N LYS A 147 3.23 -0.97 -0.73
CA LYS A 147 4.63 -1.31 -1.04
C LYS A 147 4.79 -1.71 -2.51
N VAL A 148 3.92 -2.59 -3.01
CA VAL A 148 3.93 -3.01 -4.41
C VAL A 148 3.66 -1.83 -5.33
N SER A 149 2.67 -0.99 -5.02
CA SER A 149 2.35 0.20 -5.81
C SER A 149 3.54 1.17 -5.91
N THR A 150 4.29 1.35 -4.82
CA THR A 150 5.51 2.17 -4.83
C THR A 150 6.59 1.54 -5.71
N ASN A 151 6.81 0.22 -5.59
CA ASN A 151 7.82 -0.50 -6.38
C ASN A 151 7.50 -0.53 -7.88
N CYS A 152 6.21 -0.63 -8.24
CA CYS A 152 5.74 -0.71 -9.62
C CYS A 152 5.44 0.65 -10.26
N ASN A 153 5.68 1.76 -9.54
CA ASN A 153 5.30 3.13 -9.95
C ASN A 153 3.79 3.32 -10.22
N TRP A 154 2.93 2.61 -9.48
CA TRP A 154 1.46 2.72 -9.57
C TRP A 154 0.87 3.77 -8.62
N THR A 155 1.66 4.79 -8.27
CA THR A 155 1.36 5.79 -7.24
C THR A 155 0.04 6.52 -7.46
N SER A 156 -0.33 6.83 -8.72
CA SER A 156 -1.53 7.60 -9.00
C SER A 156 -2.85 6.80 -8.97
N PRO A 157 -2.99 5.63 -9.62
CA PRO A 157 -4.27 4.92 -9.60
C PRO A 157 -4.44 4.00 -8.38
N VAL A 158 -3.40 3.25 -7.97
CA VAL A 158 -3.53 2.28 -6.86
C VAL A 158 -3.12 2.91 -5.54
N GLY A 159 -1.96 3.58 -5.51
CA GLY A 159 -1.42 4.18 -4.29
C GLY A 159 -2.41 5.13 -3.60
N LYS A 160 -3.00 6.08 -4.34
CA LYS A 160 -3.99 7.01 -3.79
C LYS A 160 -5.25 6.33 -3.25
N LEU A 161 -5.73 5.27 -3.92
CA LEU A 161 -6.90 4.52 -3.44
C LEU A 161 -6.60 3.81 -2.13
N VAL A 162 -5.44 3.15 -2.04
CA VAL A 162 -5.00 2.48 -0.81
C VAL A 162 -4.80 3.48 0.33
N GLU A 163 -4.18 4.64 0.06
CA GLU A 163 -4.06 5.71 1.05
C GLU A 163 -5.42 6.20 1.54
N ASN A 164 -6.40 6.37 0.64
CA ASN A 164 -7.74 6.77 1.01
C ASN A 164 -8.44 5.71 1.86
N HIS A 165 -8.29 4.42 1.53
CA HIS A 165 -8.79 3.31 2.36
C HIS A 165 -8.18 3.34 3.77
N LEU A 166 -6.85 3.47 3.89
CA LEU A 166 -6.17 3.60 5.17
C LEU A 166 -6.68 4.80 5.97
N ILE A 167 -6.90 5.94 5.32
CA ILE A 167 -7.43 7.15 5.98
C ILE A 167 -8.89 6.95 6.41
N ASN A 168 -9.71 6.30 5.58
CA ASN A 168 -11.11 6.01 5.89
C ASN A 168 -11.24 5.09 7.12
N THR A 169 -10.30 4.13 7.32
CA THR A 169 -10.29 3.31 8.56
C THR A 169 -10.11 4.15 9.83
N ILE A 170 -9.38 5.27 9.76
CA ILE A 170 -9.18 6.19 10.91
C ILE A 170 -10.43 7.06 11.14
N ALA A 171 -11.11 7.45 10.07
CA ALA A 171 -12.27 8.33 10.10
C ALA A 171 -13.59 7.62 10.43
N SER A 172 -13.57 6.28 10.63
CA SER A 172 -14.75 5.47 10.88
C SER A 172 -15.60 6.02 12.04
N PRO A 173 -16.94 6.16 11.86
CA PRO A 173 -17.82 6.88 12.77
C PRO A 173 -18.09 6.19 14.11
N THR A 174 -17.72 4.91 14.26
CA THR A 174 -18.03 4.11 15.47
C THR A 174 -17.10 4.40 16.65
N ALA A 175 -15.89 4.90 16.39
CA ALA A 175 -15.04 5.69 17.29
C ALA A 175 -13.64 5.78 16.64
N PRO A 176 -13.03 6.97 16.54
CA PRO A 176 -11.64 7.09 16.09
C PRO A 176 -10.69 6.41 17.09
N SER A 177 -10.38 5.15 16.81
CA SER A 177 -9.48 4.36 17.65
C SER A 177 -8.04 4.84 17.44
N PRO A 178 -7.29 5.17 18.51
CA PRO A 178 -5.87 5.50 18.40
C PRO A 178 -5.03 4.32 17.86
N VAL A 179 -5.58 3.10 17.88
CA VAL A 179 -4.95 1.91 17.31
C VAL A 179 -4.79 2.02 15.79
N HIS A 180 -5.84 2.44 15.08
CA HIS A 180 -5.79 2.60 13.62
C HIS A 180 -4.85 3.73 13.19
N LEU A 181 -4.81 4.84 13.94
CA LEU A 181 -3.85 5.91 13.68
C LEU A 181 -2.41 5.39 13.83
N ARG A 182 -2.10 4.70 14.93
CA ARG A 182 -0.76 4.18 15.17
C ARG A 182 -0.32 3.24 14.06
N MET A 183 -1.20 2.35 13.62
CA MET A 183 -0.96 1.44 12.53
C MET A 183 -0.65 2.17 11.21
N VAL A 184 -1.45 3.16 10.82
CA VAL A 184 -1.19 3.93 9.59
C VAL A 184 0.10 4.75 9.68
N LEU A 185 0.43 5.28 10.88
CA LEU A 185 1.71 5.96 11.10
C LEU A 185 2.90 4.99 11.00
N GLU A 186 2.80 3.77 11.55
CA GLU A 186 3.85 2.75 11.43
C GLU A 186 4.06 2.34 9.96
N ILE A 187 2.98 2.19 9.19
CA ILE A 187 3.04 1.94 7.74
C ILE A 187 3.70 3.10 7.01
N ALA A 188 3.29 4.34 7.30
CA ALA A 188 3.83 5.53 6.65
C ALA A 188 5.31 5.76 6.98
N GLU A 189 5.72 5.55 8.23
CA GLU A 189 7.13 5.59 8.67
C GLU A 189 7.95 4.48 7.97
N GLY A 190 7.42 3.25 7.89
CA GLY A 190 8.07 2.14 7.20
C GLY A 190 8.28 2.36 5.70
N LEU A 191 7.40 3.16 5.08
CA LEU A 191 7.49 3.56 3.67
C LEU A 191 8.22 4.89 3.44
N GLY A 192 8.56 5.63 4.48
CA GLY A 192 9.08 7.00 4.37
C GLY A 192 8.10 7.99 3.73
N ASN A 193 6.79 7.73 3.82
CA ASN A 193 5.74 8.57 3.24
C ASN A 193 5.22 9.58 4.27
N ASP A 194 5.93 10.70 4.41
CA ASP A 194 5.57 11.78 5.35
C ASP A 194 4.20 12.39 5.03
N GLN A 195 3.78 12.40 3.76
CA GLN A 195 2.48 12.93 3.35
C GLN A 195 1.34 12.06 3.88
N LEU A 196 1.47 10.74 3.77
CA LEU A 196 0.50 9.80 4.33
C LEU A 196 0.41 9.94 5.85
N ALA A 197 1.55 10.01 6.54
CA ALA A 197 1.59 10.15 7.99
C ALA A 197 0.88 11.43 8.44
N ALA A 198 1.14 12.54 7.75
CA ALA A 198 0.55 13.82 8.09
C ALA A 198 -0.95 13.89 7.75
N ARG A 199 -1.39 13.28 6.63
CA ARG A 199 -2.82 13.12 6.30
C ARG A 199 -3.54 12.28 7.36
N ALA A 200 -2.96 11.15 7.77
CA ALA A 200 -3.52 10.29 8.81
C ALA A 200 -3.69 11.04 10.14
N TYR A 201 -2.67 11.78 10.56
CA TYR A 201 -2.71 12.61 11.77
C TYR A 201 -3.79 13.70 11.68
N TYR A 202 -3.88 14.38 10.54
CA TYR A 202 -4.90 15.38 10.28
C TYR A 202 -6.33 14.81 10.38
N HIS A 203 -6.59 13.68 9.73
CA HIS A 203 -7.90 13.02 9.77
C HIS A 203 -8.26 12.54 11.18
N HIS A 204 -7.29 12.06 11.96
CA HIS A 204 -7.52 11.72 13.36
C HIS A 204 -7.87 12.96 14.22
N LEU A 205 -7.15 14.07 14.08
CA LEU A 205 -7.48 15.30 14.80
C LEU A 205 -8.88 15.82 14.43
N ARG A 206 -9.25 15.69 13.15
CA ARG A 206 -10.57 16.07 12.65
C ARG A 206 -11.68 15.22 13.26
N SER A 207 -11.49 13.90 13.37
CA SER A 207 -12.48 12.99 13.98
C SER A 207 -12.64 13.22 15.49
N GLN A 208 -11.58 13.66 16.17
CA GLN A 208 -11.62 14.08 17.59
C GLN A 208 -12.27 15.46 17.82
N LYS A 209 -12.82 16.10 16.77
CA LYS A 209 -13.37 17.48 16.80
C LYS A 209 -12.36 18.48 17.38
N TRP A 210 -11.08 18.31 17.07
CA TRP A 210 -10.04 19.19 17.61
C TRP A 210 -10.21 20.61 17.07
N SER A 211 -10.40 21.56 17.99
CA SER A 211 -10.54 22.98 17.70
C SER A 211 -9.20 23.69 17.87
N LEU A 212 -8.71 24.32 16.81
CA LEU A 212 -7.56 25.25 16.82
C LEU A 212 -7.92 26.63 17.39
N ALA A 213 -9.16 26.83 17.86
CA ALA A 213 -9.55 28.11 18.46
C ALA A 213 -8.70 28.35 19.72
N LEU A 214 -7.74 29.26 19.60
CA LEU A 214 -6.83 29.75 20.64
C LEU A 214 -7.53 30.40 21.85
N LYS A 215 -8.86 30.26 21.99
CA LYS A 215 -9.68 31.03 22.93
C LYS A 215 -10.40 30.25 24.03
N GLU A 216 -10.23 28.94 24.16
CA GLU A 216 -10.88 28.17 25.25
C GLU A 216 -9.90 27.26 26.02
N ARG A 217 -8.70 27.77 26.28
CA ARG A 217 -7.79 27.18 27.29
C ARG A 217 -7.71 28.00 28.58
N ARG A 218 -8.56 29.03 28.73
CA ARG A 218 -8.62 29.86 29.94
C ARG A 218 -9.69 29.40 30.95
N ASP A 219 -10.70 28.66 30.50
CA ASP A 219 -11.82 28.27 31.37
C ASP A 219 -11.68 26.90 32.03
N ARG A 220 -10.62 26.13 31.72
CA ARG A 220 -10.33 24.87 32.42
C ARG A 220 -9.39 25.00 33.63
N PHE A 221 -8.96 26.22 33.98
CA PHE A 221 -8.11 26.48 35.15
C PHE A 221 -8.61 27.58 36.10
N VAL A 222 -9.79 28.17 35.86
CA VAL A 222 -10.38 29.15 36.79
C VAL A 222 -11.69 28.62 37.33
N GLY A 223 -11.57 27.61 38.18
CA GLY A 223 -12.67 27.04 38.95
C GLY A 223 -12.48 27.22 40.46
N GLN A 224 -12.06 28.41 40.92
CA GLN A 224 -12.25 28.87 42.30
C GLN A 224 -11.79 30.33 42.47
N ALA A 225 -12.63 31.29 42.11
CA ALA A 225 -12.75 32.59 42.79
C ALA A 225 -13.91 33.35 42.14
N GLY A 226 -14.87 33.75 42.98
CA GLY A 226 -16.20 34.17 42.56
C GLY A 226 -16.30 35.50 41.81
N GLY A 227 -17.42 35.60 41.09
CA GLY A 227 -18.26 36.80 40.99
C GLY A 227 -17.66 38.02 40.31
N PHE A 228 -18.06 38.26 39.06
CA PHE A 228 -18.82 39.47 38.71
C PHE A 228 -19.45 39.29 37.34
N SER A 229 -20.78 39.43 37.29
CA SER A 229 -21.57 39.58 36.07
C SER A 229 -21.68 41.06 35.74
N LEU A 230 -21.42 41.46 34.49
CA LEU A 230 -22.16 42.55 33.85
C LEU A 230 -22.11 42.42 32.31
N ALA A 231 -23.15 41.77 31.80
CA ALA A 231 -24.04 42.14 30.69
C ALA A 231 -23.55 42.64 29.31
N MET A 232 -24.45 42.33 28.34
CA MET A 232 -24.71 42.92 27.02
C MET A 232 -23.88 42.35 25.85
N ALA A 233 -24.37 41.29 25.20
CA ALA A 233 -25.39 41.32 24.13
C ALA A 233 -24.85 41.75 22.77
N ALA A 234 -24.41 40.75 21.99
CA ALA A 234 -24.58 40.76 20.55
C ALA A 234 -25.30 39.46 20.15
N ARG A 235 -26.48 39.68 19.57
CA ARG A 235 -27.39 38.77 18.85
C ARG A 235 -26.68 37.63 18.11
N SER A 236 -27.17 36.41 18.27
CA SER A 236 -28.00 35.68 17.28
C SER A 236 -27.17 34.85 16.29
N GLU A 237 -27.38 33.54 16.37
CA GLU A 237 -27.39 32.61 15.23
C GLU A 237 -26.17 32.61 14.28
N PHE A 238 -25.03 31.99 14.61
CA PHE A 238 -24.16 31.45 13.53
C PHE A 238 -22.98 30.53 13.91
N TRP A 239 -23.13 29.54 14.79
CA TRP A 239 -22.06 28.53 14.94
C TRP A 239 -22.61 27.11 15.01
N GLY A 240 -23.41 26.76 14.00
CA GLY A 240 -23.58 25.35 13.63
C GLY A 240 -22.28 24.85 13.00
N ASP A 241 -21.68 23.83 13.62
CA ASP A 241 -21.01 22.67 13.00
C ASP A 241 -20.02 22.87 11.81
N ARG A 242 -19.54 24.10 11.56
CA ARG A 242 -18.67 24.46 10.42
C ARG A 242 -17.20 24.66 10.76
N GLY A 243 -16.77 24.43 12.00
CA GLY A 243 -15.42 24.78 12.47
C GLY A 243 -14.26 24.03 11.80
N LEU A 244 -14.53 22.95 11.05
CA LEU A 244 -13.50 22.10 10.42
C LEU A 244 -13.80 21.73 8.96
N ARG A 245 -14.89 22.24 8.37
CA ARG A 245 -15.24 21.95 6.97
C ARG A 245 -14.56 22.89 5.96
N ILE A 246 -13.89 23.94 6.42
CA ILE A 246 -13.20 24.92 5.58
C ILE A 246 -11.89 25.29 6.27
N LEU A 247 -10.94 24.35 6.32
CA LEU A 247 -9.55 24.77 6.49
C LEU A 247 -9.09 25.28 5.13
N THR A 248 -8.50 26.47 5.11
CA THR A 248 -7.85 26.96 3.89
C THR A 248 -6.62 26.09 3.61
N ASP A 249 -6.25 25.94 2.34
CA ASP A 249 -5.03 25.20 1.94
C ASP A 249 -3.80 25.64 2.77
N ALA A 250 -3.76 26.93 3.16
CA ALA A 250 -2.72 27.49 4.01
C ALA A 250 -2.70 26.92 5.44
N GLN A 251 -3.87 26.66 6.03
CA GLN A 251 -3.98 26.05 7.36
C GLN A 251 -3.67 24.55 7.30
N GLU A 252 -4.08 23.87 6.23
CA GLU A 252 -3.70 22.48 5.96
C GLU A 252 -2.18 22.36 5.81
N LEU A 253 -1.56 23.22 5.00
CA LEU A 253 -0.11 23.37 4.86
C LEU A 253 0.59 23.66 6.19
N CYS A 254 -0.01 24.45 7.08
CA CYS A 254 0.57 24.76 8.37
C CYS A 254 0.58 23.54 9.31
N LEU A 255 -0.49 22.75 9.31
CA LEU A 255 -0.55 21.48 10.04
C LEU A 255 0.43 20.45 9.46
N TYR A 256 0.50 20.32 8.13
CA TYR A 256 1.49 19.48 7.46
C TYR A 256 2.92 19.89 7.83
N ARG A 257 3.25 21.19 7.76
CA ARG A 257 4.57 21.72 8.14
C ARG A 257 4.86 21.53 9.62
N GLY A 258 3.87 21.71 10.49
CA GLY A 258 4.02 21.51 11.93
C GLY A 258 4.34 20.05 12.26
N TYR A 259 3.62 19.10 11.66
CA TYR A 259 3.91 17.67 11.80
C TYR A 259 5.31 17.33 11.28
N ILE A 260 5.65 17.72 10.04
CA ILE A 260 6.97 17.45 9.45
C ILE A 260 8.10 18.02 10.33
N SER A 261 7.94 19.24 10.84
CA SER A 261 8.94 19.87 11.70
C SER A 261 9.14 19.12 13.02
N LEU A 262 8.05 18.65 13.63
CA LEU A 262 8.10 17.87 14.88
C LEU A 262 8.66 16.46 14.65
N SER A 263 8.30 15.81 13.55
CA SER A 263 8.85 14.51 13.15
C SER A 263 10.35 14.59 12.88
N ALA A 264 10.80 15.63 12.16
CA ALA A 264 12.22 15.90 11.94
C ALA A 264 12.97 16.24 13.24
N LEU A 265 12.33 16.92 14.19
CA LEU A 265 12.90 17.17 15.53
C LEU A 265 13.02 15.87 16.34
N ARG A 266 11.98 15.04 16.33
CA ARG A 266 11.97 13.73 17.00
C ARG A 266 13.06 12.80 16.45
N GLY A 267 13.24 12.75 15.12
CA GLY A 267 14.32 12.01 14.48
C GLY A 267 15.71 12.50 14.93
N ARG A 268 15.91 13.81 15.01
CA ARG A 268 17.16 14.41 15.52
C ARG A 268 17.43 14.07 16.99
N MET A 269 16.39 14.04 17.82
CA MET A 269 16.53 13.67 19.24
C MET A 269 16.85 12.18 19.41
N ARG A 270 16.31 11.28 18.57
CA ARG A 270 16.64 9.85 18.60
C ARG A 270 18.08 9.54 18.17
N ASN A 271 18.61 10.32 17.24
CA ASN A 271 19.96 10.15 16.69
C ASN A 271 20.99 11.07 17.36
N MET A 272 20.66 11.65 18.52
CA MET A 272 21.61 12.46 19.26
C MET A 272 22.72 11.52 19.75
N PRO A 273 23.99 11.74 19.36
CA PRO A 273 25.08 10.92 19.86
C PRO A 273 25.08 11.05 21.38
N GLU A 274 25.10 9.91 22.09
CA GLU A 274 25.28 9.93 23.54
C GLU A 274 26.52 10.76 23.80
N VAL A 275 26.30 11.92 24.44
CA VAL A 275 27.38 12.82 24.83
C VAL A 275 28.21 12.01 25.81
N GLY A 276 29.28 11.42 25.28
CA GLY A 276 30.18 10.55 26.01
C GLY A 276 30.55 11.22 27.32
N ASN A 277 30.33 10.47 28.41
CA ASN A 277 30.89 10.74 29.71
C ASN A 277 32.32 11.25 29.53
N ARG A 278 32.52 12.54 29.75
CA ARG A 278 33.84 13.11 30.00
C ARG A 278 34.27 12.61 31.37
N SER A 279 34.90 11.45 31.39
CA SER A 279 35.79 11.04 32.48
C SER A 279 37.18 11.61 32.21
N ASN A 280 37.66 12.36 33.20
CA ASN A 280 38.97 13.00 33.41
C ASN A 280 39.20 14.38 32.79
#